data_AF-A0A660PJZ0-F1
#
_entry.id   AF-A0A660PJZ0-F1
#
_cell.length_a   1.000
_cell.length_b   1.000
_cell.length_c   1.000
_cell.angle_alpha   90.00
_cell.angle_beta   90.00
_cell.angle_gamma   90.00
#
_symmetry.space_group_name_H-M   'P 1'
#
loop_
_entity.id
_entity.type
_entity.pdbx_description
1 polymer ?
#
loop_
_entity_poly.entity_id
_entity_poly.type
_entity_poly.pdbx_seq_one_letter_code
_entity_poly.pdbx_strand_id
1 'polypeptide(L)' 'HLCCETTARSAFMKGFEVFFTVDGTATYNEQLHRGAIINLAHGFAKPVLINEIITEMDSLNAAE' A
#
# COMPACT_ATOMS: atom_id res chain seq x y z
N HIS A 1 8.60 -6.03 -0.68
CA HIS A 1 9.54 -5.86 -1.82
C HIS A 1 9.32 -6.88 -2.94
N LEU A 2 9.01 -8.15 -2.67
CA LEU A 2 8.68 -9.12 -3.75
C LEU A 2 7.19 -9.09 -4.08
N CYS A 3 6.43 -10.08 -3.61
CA CYS A 3 5.05 -10.34 -4.03
C CYS A 3 4.13 -9.11 -3.91
N CYS A 4 4.09 -8.46 -2.75
CA CYS A 4 3.22 -7.31 -2.52
C CYS A 4 3.56 -6.12 -3.44
N GLU A 5 4.85 -5.86 -3.67
CA GLU A 5 5.29 -4.77 -4.54
C GLU A 5 5.00 -5.08 -6.01
N THR A 6 5.23 -6.32 -6.45
CA THR A 6 4.88 -6.76 -7.80
C THR A 6 3.38 -6.60 -8.06
N THR A 7 2.53 -6.99 -7.11
CA THR A 7 1.08 -6.82 -7.22
C THR A 7 0.69 -5.34 -7.27
N ALA A 8 1.25 -4.51 -6.39
CA ALA A 8 0.97 -3.06 -6.37
C ALA A 8 1.32 -2.40 -7.72
N ARG A 9 2.49 -2.72 -8.29
CA ARG A 9 2.89 -2.23 -9.62
C ARG A 9 1.95 -2.73 -10.72
N SER A 10 1.53 -3.99 -10.68
CA SER A 10 0.58 -4.55 -11.66
C SER A 10 -0.80 -3.88 -11.57
N ALA A 11 -1.29 -3.60 -10.37
CA ALA A 11 -2.56 -2.91 -10.16
C ALA A 11 -2.51 -1.48 -10.71
N PHE A 12 -1.44 -0.74 -10.42
CA PHE A 12 -1.23 0.60 -10.99
C PHE A 12 -1.19 0.58 -12.53
N MET A 13 -0.47 -0.38 -13.13
CA MET A 13 -0.44 -0.55 -14.60
C MET A 13 -1.80 -0.90 -15.22
N LYS A 14 -2.73 -1.42 -14.42
CA LYS A 14 -4.12 -1.71 -14.85
C LYS A 14 -5.09 -0.55 -14.56
N GLY A 15 -4.59 0.60 -14.09
CA GLY A 15 -5.40 1.79 -13.83
C GLY A 15 -6.13 1.78 -12.48
N PHE A 16 -5.77 0.90 -11.54
CA PHE A 16 -6.30 0.96 -10.19
C PHE A 16 -5.57 2.03 -9.36
N GLU A 17 -6.32 2.72 -8.50
CA GLU A 17 -5.72 3.50 -7.42
C GLU A 17 -5.22 2.54 -6.34
N VAL A 18 -3.93 2.62 -6.02
CA VAL A 18 -3.27 1.66 -5.13
C VAL A 18 -2.94 2.34 -3.81
N PHE A 19 -3.53 1.84 -2.73
CA PHE A 19 -3.14 2.15 -1.36
C PHE A 19 -2.27 1.00 -0.82
N PHE A 20 -1.08 1.32 -0.32
CA PHE A 20 -0.11 0.31 0.13
C PHE A 20 0.19 0.48 1.63
N THR A 21 -0.10 -0.54 2.43
CA THR A 21 0.04 -0.49 3.88
C THR A 21 1.50 -0.64 4.32
N VAL A 22 2.07 0.40 4.92
CA VAL A 22 3.45 0.41 5.40
C VAL A 22 3.67 -0.47 6.63
N ASP A 23 2.67 -0.59 7.48
CA ASP A 23 2.63 -1.40 8.71
C ASP A 23 1.91 -2.75 8.50
N GLY A 24 1.36 -2.99 7.31
CA GLY A 24 0.66 -4.23 6.94
C GLY A 24 1.46 -5.19 6.07
N THR A 25 2.74 -4.91 5.82
CA THR A 25 3.60 -5.76 4.99
C THR A 25 4.90 -6.10 5.69
N ALA A 26 5.47 -7.26 5.35
CA ALA A 26 6.68 -7.77 5.98
C ALA A 26 7.73 -8.18 4.94
N THR A 27 8.99 -8.17 5.36
CA THR A 27 10.15 -8.56 4.56
C THR A 27 11.32 -8.92 5.48
N TYR A 28 12.42 -9.44 4.92
CA TYR A 28 13.56 -9.96 5.68
C TYR A 28 14.32 -8.92 6.52
N ASN A 29 14.35 -7.65 6.11
CA ASN A 29 15.02 -6.58 6.84
C ASN A 29 14.45 -5.20 6.51
N GLU A 30 14.78 -4.21 7.34
CA GLU A 30 14.27 -2.84 7.21
C GLU A 30 14.69 -2.17 5.89
N GLN A 31 15.90 -2.42 5.40
CA GLN A 31 16.39 -1.79 4.16
C GLN A 31 15.54 -2.19 2.95
N LEU A 32 15.22 -3.49 2.84
CA LEU A 32 14.32 -3.98 1.81
C LEU A 32 12.90 -3.46 2.00
N HIS A 33 12.45 -3.26 3.24
CA HIS A 33 11.11 -2.75 3.55
C HIS A 33 10.97 -1.31 3.07
N ARG A 34 11.87 -0.44 3.54
CA ARG A 34 11.91 0.98 3.20
C ARG A 34 12.16 1.20 1.72
N GLY A 35 13.05 0.43 1.09
CA GLY A 35 13.35 0.54 -0.33
C GLY A 35 12.10 0.29 -1.19
N ALA A 36 11.33 -0.75 -0.88
CA ALA A 36 10.07 -1.05 -1.57
C ALA A 36 9.06 0.09 -1.41
N ILE A 37 8.88 0.58 -0.18
CA ILE A 37 7.93 1.66 0.14
C ILE A 37 8.29 2.94 -0.60
N ILE A 38 9.56 3.37 -0.57
CA ILE A 38 10.02 4.59 -1.24
C ILE A 38 9.77 4.51 -2.75
N ASN A 39 10.09 3.37 -3.36
CA ASN A 39 9.89 3.18 -4.79
C ASN A 39 8.40 3.17 -5.18
N LEU A 40 7.54 2.56 -4.36
CA LEU A 40 6.10 2.56 -4.57
C LEU A 40 5.50 3.95 -4.39
N ALA A 41 5.90 4.65 -3.33
CA ALA A 41 5.43 6.01 -3.01
C ALA A 41 5.77 7.04 -4.09
N HIS A 42 6.86 6.83 -4.84
CA HIS A 42 7.30 7.75 -5.86
C HIS A 42 6.32 7.87 -7.05
N GLY A 43 5.55 6.81 -7.34
CA GLY A 43 4.62 6.88 -8.48
C GLY A 43 3.76 5.67 -8.77
N PHE A 44 3.72 4.66 -7.90
CA PHE A 44 2.92 3.44 -8.10
C PHE A 44 1.80 3.28 -7.08
N ALA A 45 1.95 3.81 -5.86
CA ALA A 45 0.98 3.65 -4.80
C ALA A 45 1.06 4.80 -3.79
N LYS A 46 -0.04 5.05 -3.08
CA LYS A 46 -0.09 5.91 -1.90
C LYS A 46 0.23 5.07 -0.65
N PRO A 47 1.32 5.37 0.09
CA PRO A 47 1.58 4.74 1.38
C PRO A 47 0.51 5.15 2.39
N VAL A 48 0.01 4.19 3.15
CA VAL A 48 -0.99 4.39 4.21
C VAL A 48 -0.70 3.46 5.38
N LEU A 49 -1.27 3.75 6.54
CA LEU A 49 -1.34 2.85 7.67
C LEU A 49 -2.62 2.00 7.60
N ILE A 50 -2.60 0.81 8.21
CA ILE A 50 -3.79 -0.05 8.31
C ILE A 50 -4.95 0.70 8.98
N ASN A 51 -4.68 1.47 10.04
CA ASN A 51 -5.72 2.17 10.78
C ASN A 51 -6.41 3.28 9.96
N GLU A 52 -5.69 3.93 9.04
CA GLU A 52 -6.26 4.92 8.11
C GLU A 52 -7.27 4.23 7.20
N ILE A 53 -6.93 3.06 6.65
CA ILE A 53 -7.85 2.28 5.82
C ILE A 53 -9.09 1.83 6.60
N ILE A 54 -8.93 1.31 7.81
CA ILE A 54 -10.07 0.87 8.64
C ILE A 54 -11.00 2.05 8.94
N THR A 55 -10.43 3.19 9.33
CA THR A 55 -11.21 4.40 9.65
C THR A 55 -12.02 4.89 8.45
N GLU A 56 -11.42 4.89 7.26
CA GLU A 56 -12.12 5.27 6.02
C GLU A 56 -13.17 4.24 5.60
N MET A 57 -12.92 2.94 5.81
CA MET A 57 -13.93 1.92 5.53
C MET A 57 -15.14 2.04 6.47
N ASP A 58 -14.90 2.30 7.75
CA ASP A 58 -15.96 2.51 8.73
C ASP A 58 -16.78 3.78 8.43
N SER A 59 -16.12 4.86 7.99
CA SER A 59 -16.80 6.11 7.62
C SER A 59 -17.68 5.94 6.38
N LEU A 60 -17.25 5.14 5.40
CA LEU A 60 -18.03 4.81 4.20
C LEU A 60 -19.26 3.95 4.54
N ASN A 61 -19.08 2.93 5.39
CA ASN A 61 -20.19 2.07 5.82
C ASN A 61 -21.24 2.82 6.65
N ALA A 62 -20.83 3.84 7.41
CA ALA A 62 -21.75 4.67 8.18
C ALA A 62 -22.55 5.68 7.31
N ALA A 63 -22.15 5.86 6.05
CA ALA A 63 -22.80 6.77 5.11
C ALA A 63 -23.83 6.08 4.18
N GLU A 64 -23.90 4.74 4.20
CA GLU A 64 -24.97 3.93 3.58
C GLU A 64 -26.17 3.74 4.52
#